data_AF-U5DAA7-F1
#
_entry.id   AF-U5DAA7-F1
#
_cell.length_a   1.000
_cell.length_b   1.000
_cell.length_c   1.000
_cell.angle_alpha   90.00
_cell.angle_beta   90.00
_cell.angle_gamma   90.00
#
_symmetry.space_group_name_H-M   'P 1'
#
loop_
_entity.id
_entity.type
_entity.pdbx_description
1 polymer ?
#
loop_
_entity_poly.entity_id
_entity_poly.type
_entity_poly.pdbx_seq_one_letter_code
_entity_poly.pdbx_strand_id
1 'polypeptide(L)'
;MSTPHLSGLAAMLKSSHPEWSPAAIKSAMITSAYALNTEGKPITDQTHNPADVFAVGVGHVNITQAADPGLVYDLDADDYIPYLCGLGYNETQVETTTKRKVHCSKETSITEGELNYPSFSVVFSSKGPSSFNFNRTVTNVGDTNSSYEVEAVEPKGDSVKVNPNKLEFTEVNQKKSYQVVFSKEGVAFLELSEGHIKWYSGSKYEVRSPISVIFRR
;
A
#
# COMPACT_ATOMS: atom_id res chain seq x y z
N MET A 1 -3.06 23.44 4.07
CA MET A 1 -2.60 23.84 2.72
C MET A 1 -2.20 22.65 1.83
N SER A 2 -1.80 21.49 2.36
CA SER A 2 -1.39 20.33 1.53
C SER A 2 -2.54 19.62 0.81
N THR A 3 -3.71 19.47 1.46
CA THR A 3 -4.89 18.81 0.86
C THR A 3 -5.29 19.37 -0.51
N PRO A 4 -5.49 20.69 -0.72
CA PRO A 4 -5.86 21.20 -2.04
C PRO A 4 -4.78 20.96 -3.12
N HIS A 5 -3.50 20.83 -2.75
CA HIS A 5 -2.46 20.44 -3.72
C HIS A 5 -2.71 19.00 -4.18
N LEU A 6 -2.88 18.06 -3.25
CA LEU A 6 -3.16 16.67 -3.60
C LEU A 6 -4.48 16.51 -4.36
N SER A 7 -5.50 17.30 -4.05
CA SER A 7 -6.77 17.31 -4.79
C SER A 7 -6.60 17.79 -6.24
N GLY A 8 -5.80 18.84 -6.46
CA GLY A 8 -5.47 19.32 -7.81
C GLY A 8 -4.70 18.27 -8.62
N LEU A 9 -3.72 17.61 -7.98
CA LEU A 9 -2.95 16.53 -8.61
C LEU A 9 -3.83 15.32 -8.94
N ALA A 10 -4.72 14.92 -8.04
CA ALA A 10 -5.67 13.84 -8.29
C ALA A 10 -6.61 14.17 -9.46
N ALA A 11 -7.07 15.42 -9.56
CA ALA A 11 -7.88 15.87 -10.69
C ALA A 11 -7.09 15.85 -12.03
N MET A 12 -5.82 16.23 -12.02
CA MET A 12 -4.94 16.12 -13.18
C MET A 12 -4.74 14.66 -13.61
N LEU A 13 -4.47 13.75 -12.66
CA LEU A 13 -4.36 12.32 -12.94
C LEU A 13 -5.66 11.76 -13.51
N LYS A 14 -6.82 12.12 -12.95
CA LYS A 14 -8.13 11.72 -13.48
C LYS A 14 -8.39 12.27 -14.89
N SER A 15 -7.89 13.46 -15.19
CA SER A 15 -8.00 14.04 -16.53
C SER A 15 -7.13 13.32 -17.56
N SER A 16 -5.94 12.89 -17.17
CA SER A 16 -5.02 12.13 -18.04
C SER A 16 -5.41 10.66 -18.18
N HIS A 17 -6.03 10.09 -17.15
CA HIS A 17 -6.49 8.69 -17.09
C HIS A 17 -7.98 8.63 -16.70
N PRO A 18 -8.90 8.94 -17.63
CA PRO A 18 -10.34 9.03 -17.34
C PRO A 18 -10.96 7.75 -16.79
N GLU A 19 -10.38 6.60 -17.09
CA GLU A 19 -10.83 5.27 -16.66
C GLU A 19 -10.36 4.88 -15.26
N TRP A 20 -9.32 5.53 -14.70
CA TRP A 20 -8.79 5.16 -13.39
C TRP A 20 -9.80 5.36 -12.27
N SER A 21 -9.93 4.36 -11.40
CA SER A 21 -10.72 4.48 -10.18
C SER A 21 -10.08 5.50 -9.21
N PRO A 22 -10.83 5.99 -8.22
CA PRO A 22 -10.24 6.77 -7.12
C PRO A 22 -9.11 6.03 -6.40
N ALA A 23 -9.20 4.70 -6.29
CA ALA A 23 -8.16 3.88 -5.66
C ALA A 23 -6.91 3.78 -6.54
N ALA A 24 -7.06 3.63 -7.86
CA ALA A 24 -5.93 3.63 -8.80
C ALA A 24 -5.17 4.97 -8.77
N ILE A 25 -5.88 6.11 -8.75
CA ILE A 25 -5.25 7.44 -8.62
C ILE A 25 -4.50 7.55 -7.29
N LYS A 26 -5.15 7.15 -6.19
CA LYS A 26 -4.53 7.17 -4.87
C LYS A 26 -3.30 6.26 -4.82
N SER A 27 -3.37 5.08 -5.44
CA SER A 27 -2.25 4.17 -5.57
C SER A 27 -1.10 4.81 -6.34
N ALA A 28 -1.36 5.38 -7.51
CA ALA A 28 -0.35 6.02 -8.34
C ALA A 28 0.38 7.15 -7.60
N MET A 29 -0.35 7.93 -6.79
CA MET A 29 0.24 8.99 -5.96
C MET A 29 1.05 8.42 -4.79
N ILE A 30 0.66 7.27 -4.24
CA ILE A 30 1.34 6.64 -3.11
C ILE A 30 2.63 5.96 -3.57
N THR A 31 2.56 5.12 -4.60
CA THR A 31 3.65 4.24 -4.99
C THR A 31 4.80 4.96 -5.70
N SER A 32 4.52 6.14 -6.24
CA SER A 32 5.51 7.00 -6.90
C SER A 32 6.09 8.09 -5.97
N ALA A 33 5.62 8.19 -4.73
CA ALA A 33 6.12 9.16 -3.78
C ALA A 33 7.57 8.85 -3.38
N TYR A 34 8.37 9.91 -3.18
CA TYR A 34 9.75 9.77 -2.72
C TYR A 34 9.86 10.05 -1.23
N ALA A 35 10.69 9.27 -0.54
CA ALA A 35 10.90 9.37 0.91
C ALA A 35 12.17 10.17 1.29
N LEU A 36 12.93 10.64 0.30
CA LEU A 36 14.20 11.34 0.49
C LEU A 36 14.09 12.82 0.10
N ASN A 37 14.81 13.69 0.78
CA ASN A 37 14.95 15.09 0.41
C ASN A 37 15.92 15.24 -0.78
N THR A 38 16.13 16.48 -1.22
CA THR A 38 17.03 16.83 -2.34
C THR A 38 18.50 16.48 -2.11
N GLU A 39 18.90 16.22 -0.87
CA GLU A 39 20.26 15.77 -0.50
C GLU A 39 20.38 14.23 -0.44
N GLY A 40 19.31 13.50 -0.77
CA GLY A 40 19.25 12.04 -0.66
C GLY A 40 19.14 11.53 0.79
N LYS A 41 18.77 12.41 1.74
CA LYS A 41 18.56 12.04 3.15
C LYS A 41 17.07 11.85 3.44
N PRO A 42 16.69 11.10 4.49
CA PRO A 42 15.29 11.01 4.92
C PRO A 42 14.64 12.39 5.09
N ILE A 43 13.38 12.52 4.69
CA ILE A 43 12.58 13.71 5.00
C ILE A 43 12.55 13.90 6.52
N THR A 44 12.69 15.14 6.98
CA THR A 44 12.70 15.48 8.41
C THR A 44 11.36 16.04 8.88
N ASP A 45 11.05 15.81 10.15
CA ASP A 45 9.90 16.40 10.84
C ASP A 45 10.17 17.87 11.26
N GLN A 46 9.19 18.49 11.93
CA GLN A 46 9.31 19.87 12.43
C GLN A 46 10.41 20.05 13.49
N THR A 47 10.90 18.96 14.08
CA THR A 47 11.99 18.95 15.07
C THR A 47 13.36 18.69 14.45
N HIS A 48 13.43 18.60 13.11
CA HIS A 48 14.63 18.29 12.33
C HIS A 48 15.17 16.87 12.54
N ASN A 49 14.34 15.96 13.04
CA ASN A 49 14.64 14.54 13.10
C ASN A 49 14.08 13.83 11.86
N PRO A 50 14.61 12.67 11.44
CA PRO A 50 13.99 11.87 10.39
C PRO A 50 12.51 11.61 10.70
N ALA A 51 11.63 11.98 9.76
CA ALA A 51 10.20 11.79 9.90
C ALA A 51 9.85 10.31 9.69
N ASP A 52 9.06 9.76 10.60
CA ASP A 52 8.52 8.41 10.47
C ASP A 52 7.32 8.35 9.49
N VAL A 53 6.92 7.14 9.16
CA VAL A 53 5.77 6.80 8.32
C VAL A 53 4.45 7.36 8.85
N PHE A 54 4.32 7.67 10.14
CA PHE A 54 3.12 8.29 10.68
C PHE A 54 3.11 9.81 10.48
N ALA A 55 4.28 10.43 10.41
CA ALA A 55 4.43 11.85 10.12
C ALA A 55 4.28 12.16 8.61
N VAL A 56 4.90 11.37 7.74
CA VAL A 56 4.94 11.66 6.28
C VAL A 56 4.21 10.63 5.41
N GLY A 57 3.68 9.55 6.00
CA GLY A 57 3.06 8.48 5.24
C GLY A 57 4.08 7.84 4.30
N VAL A 58 3.85 8.01 3.02
CA VAL A 58 4.65 7.42 1.94
C VAL A 58 5.80 8.33 1.49
N GLY A 59 5.81 9.58 1.96
CA GLY A 59 6.76 10.61 1.58
C GLY A 59 6.12 11.76 0.83
N HIS A 60 6.90 12.45 0.00
CA HIS A 60 6.46 13.59 -0.77
C HIS A 60 5.98 13.16 -2.16
N VAL A 61 4.87 13.75 -2.61
CA VAL A 61 4.24 13.42 -3.90
C VAL A 61 5.18 13.72 -5.08
N ASN A 62 5.16 12.84 -6.09
CA ASN A 62 5.84 13.00 -7.37
C ASN A 62 4.84 12.87 -8.52
N ILE A 63 4.35 14.00 -9.05
CA ILE A 63 3.31 13.96 -10.09
C ILE A 63 3.80 13.35 -11.40
N THR A 64 5.06 13.58 -11.76
CA THR A 64 5.63 13.08 -13.01
C THR A 64 5.66 11.56 -13.02
N GLN A 65 6.07 10.94 -11.92
CA GLN A 65 6.04 9.49 -11.79
C GLN A 65 4.61 8.95 -11.56
N ALA A 66 3.75 9.68 -10.83
CA ALA A 66 2.35 9.28 -10.64
C ALA A 66 1.54 9.25 -11.94
N ALA A 67 1.95 10.02 -12.96
CA ALA A 67 1.29 10.03 -14.27
C ALA A 67 1.55 8.74 -15.08
N ASP A 68 2.65 8.03 -14.82
CA ASP A 68 2.96 6.72 -15.41
C ASP A 68 3.62 5.83 -14.34
N PRO A 69 2.83 5.31 -13.37
CA PRO A 69 3.36 4.63 -12.20
C PRO A 69 3.77 3.17 -12.48
N GLY A 70 3.49 2.65 -13.68
CA GLY A 70 3.69 1.24 -14.03
C GLY A 70 2.63 0.32 -13.43
N LEU A 71 2.54 0.24 -12.10
CA LEU A 71 1.57 -0.60 -11.39
C LEU A 71 0.68 0.20 -10.45
N VAL A 72 -0.58 -0.20 -10.34
CA VAL A 72 -1.53 0.34 -9.34
C VAL A 72 -2.20 -0.78 -8.53
N TYR A 73 -2.43 -0.50 -7.26
CA TYR A 73 -3.26 -1.28 -6.34
C TYR A 73 -4.68 -0.76 -6.45
N ASP A 74 -5.44 -1.37 -7.34
CA ASP A 74 -6.82 -0.96 -7.60
C ASP A 74 -7.81 -1.75 -6.75
N LEU A 75 -8.94 -1.12 -6.42
CA LEU A 75 -10.05 -1.72 -5.69
C LEU A 75 -11.33 -0.93 -5.94
N ASP A 76 -12.46 -1.63 -5.90
CA ASP A 76 -13.79 -1.08 -6.11
C ASP A 76 -14.47 -0.70 -4.78
N ALA A 77 -15.55 0.07 -4.86
CA ALA A 77 -16.31 0.46 -3.67
C ALA A 77 -16.84 -0.75 -2.88
N ASP A 78 -17.20 -1.82 -3.59
CA ASP A 78 -17.73 -3.05 -2.98
C ASP A 78 -16.62 -3.86 -2.27
N ASP A 79 -15.34 -3.66 -2.59
CA ASP A 79 -14.21 -4.31 -1.88
C ASP A 79 -14.03 -3.80 -0.44
N TYR A 80 -14.62 -2.64 -0.12
CA TYR A 80 -14.66 -2.14 1.27
C TYR A 80 -15.69 -2.85 2.13
N ILE A 81 -16.69 -3.51 1.56
CA ILE A 81 -17.72 -4.25 2.31
C ILE A 81 -17.10 -5.39 3.15
N PRO A 82 -16.35 -6.34 2.54
CA PRO A 82 -15.73 -7.43 3.30
C PRO A 82 -14.71 -6.92 4.32
N TYR A 83 -14.07 -5.78 4.05
CA TYR A 83 -13.16 -5.11 4.98
C TYR A 83 -13.89 -4.57 6.21
N LEU A 84 -14.97 -3.83 6.02
CA LEU A 84 -15.78 -3.30 7.13
C LEU A 84 -16.41 -4.43 7.96
N CYS A 85 -16.91 -5.48 7.31
CA CYS A 85 -17.43 -6.65 8.02
C CYS A 85 -16.34 -7.35 8.84
N GLY A 86 -15.14 -7.52 8.29
CA GLY A 86 -14.01 -8.14 8.99
C GLY A 86 -13.44 -7.32 10.15
N LEU A 87 -13.58 -5.99 10.11
CA LEU A 87 -13.28 -5.11 11.24
C LEU A 87 -14.30 -5.22 12.39
N GLY A 88 -15.41 -5.95 12.20
CA GLY A 88 -16.45 -6.16 13.21
C GLY A 88 -17.50 -5.04 13.29
N TYR A 89 -17.64 -4.22 12.24
CA TYR A 89 -18.77 -3.29 12.15
C TYR A 89 -20.09 -4.05 12.03
N ASN A 90 -21.14 -3.52 12.68
CA ASN A 90 -22.48 -4.10 12.55
C ASN A 90 -23.14 -3.72 11.21
N GLU A 91 -24.16 -4.49 10.81
CA GLU A 91 -24.85 -4.30 9.52
C GLU A 91 -25.34 -2.86 9.36
N THR A 92 -25.98 -2.27 10.38
CA THR A 92 -26.47 -0.88 10.33
C THR A 92 -25.35 0.15 10.07
N GLN A 93 -24.16 -0.04 10.64
CA GLN A 93 -23.00 0.83 10.41
C GLN A 93 -22.48 0.70 8.98
N VAL A 94 -22.38 -0.54 8.48
CA VAL A 94 -21.97 -0.80 7.10
C VAL A 94 -22.99 -0.21 6.12
N GLU A 95 -24.29 -0.46 6.32
CA GLU A 95 -25.37 0.09 5.49
C GLU A 95 -25.40 1.62 5.50
N THR A 96 -25.13 2.24 6.66
CA THR A 96 -25.06 3.71 6.76
C THR A 96 -23.91 4.27 5.94
N THR A 97 -22.80 3.54 5.86
CA THR A 97 -21.58 3.95 5.14
C THR A 97 -21.72 3.70 3.64
N THR A 98 -22.14 2.50 3.24
CA THR A 98 -22.23 2.06 1.83
C THR A 98 -23.52 2.51 1.15
N LYS A 99 -24.53 2.93 1.92
CA LYS A 99 -25.90 3.24 1.45
C LYS A 99 -26.58 2.07 0.74
N ARG A 100 -26.13 0.84 1.01
CA ARG A 100 -26.68 -0.42 0.46
C ARG A 100 -26.96 -1.37 1.60
N LYS A 101 -27.97 -2.23 1.45
CA LYS A 101 -28.23 -3.31 2.41
C LYS A 101 -27.12 -4.35 2.32
N VAL A 102 -26.48 -4.64 3.44
CA VAL A 102 -25.36 -5.57 3.52
C VAL A 102 -25.56 -6.49 4.72
N HIS A 103 -25.46 -7.79 4.49
CA HIS A 103 -25.49 -8.78 5.55
C HIS A 103 -24.10 -9.37 5.72
N CYS A 104 -23.33 -8.91 6.71
CA CYS A 104 -21.98 -9.41 6.95
C CYS A 104 -21.93 -10.92 7.23
N SER A 105 -23.05 -11.51 7.67
CA SER A 105 -23.20 -12.97 7.82
C SER A 105 -23.20 -13.75 6.50
N LYS A 106 -23.51 -13.08 5.38
CA LYS A 106 -23.57 -13.66 4.02
C LYS A 106 -22.44 -13.18 3.12
N GLU A 107 -21.74 -12.12 3.51
CA GLU A 107 -20.56 -11.61 2.82
C GLU A 107 -19.29 -12.31 3.30
N THR A 108 -18.28 -12.37 2.43
CA THR A 108 -16.92 -12.71 2.87
C THR A 108 -16.40 -11.64 3.82
N SER A 109 -15.59 -12.02 4.81
CA SER A 109 -14.89 -11.07 5.69
C SER A 109 -13.39 -11.20 5.49
N ILE A 110 -12.69 -10.07 5.39
CA ILE A 110 -11.22 -10.04 5.27
C ILE A 110 -10.61 -9.37 6.50
N THR A 111 -9.37 -9.73 6.83
CA THR A 111 -8.65 -9.06 7.92
C THR A 111 -8.22 -7.66 7.49
N GLU A 112 -7.89 -6.83 8.48
CA GLU A 112 -7.51 -5.43 8.28
C GLU A 112 -6.33 -5.24 7.31
N GLY A 113 -5.44 -6.22 7.22
CA GLY A 113 -4.27 -6.19 6.35
C GLY A 113 -4.49 -6.75 4.95
N GLU A 114 -5.62 -7.40 4.68
CA GLU A 114 -5.94 -8.03 3.38
C GLU A 114 -6.57 -7.08 2.36
N LEU A 115 -7.01 -5.88 2.78
CA LEU A 115 -7.46 -4.87 1.82
C LEU A 115 -6.32 -4.56 0.83
N ASN A 116 -6.65 -4.47 -0.46
CA ASN A 116 -5.67 -4.27 -1.54
C ASN A 116 -5.08 -2.85 -1.57
N TYR A 117 -4.40 -2.47 -0.49
CA TYR A 117 -3.93 -1.12 -0.23
C TYR A 117 -2.40 -1.03 -0.46
N PRO A 118 -1.89 0.08 -1.02
CA PRO A 118 -0.47 0.24 -1.40
C PRO A 118 0.47 0.54 -0.21
N SER A 119 0.18 -0.03 0.96
CA SER A 119 1.03 0.01 2.15
C SER A 119 0.73 -1.17 3.07
N PHE A 120 1.65 -1.47 3.97
CA PHE A 120 1.52 -2.56 4.93
C PHE A 120 1.69 -2.05 6.35
N SER A 121 0.80 -2.49 7.24
CA SER A 121 0.89 -2.23 8.67
C SER A 121 0.70 -3.53 9.43
N VAL A 122 1.66 -3.88 10.27
CA VAL A 122 1.66 -5.13 11.05
C VAL A 122 1.82 -4.80 12.52
N VAL A 123 1.04 -5.46 13.37
CA VAL A 123 1.14 -5.32 14.82
C VAL A 123 1.40 -6.68 15.45
N PHE A 124 2.64 -6.91 15.89
CA PHE A 124 2.97 -8.08 16.69
C PHE A 124 2.67 -7.80 18.16
N SER A 125 2.02 -8.75 18.84
CA SER A 125 1.78 -8.67 20.29
C SER A 125 2.26 -9.94 20.98
N SER A 126 2.54 -9.89 22.28
CA SER A 126 3.02 -11.05 23.05
C SER A 126 2.05 -12.24 23.03
N LYS A 127 0.74 -11.98 22.86
CA LYS A 127 -0.32 -13.00 22.78
C LYS A 127 -0.85 -13.20 21.35
N GLY A 128 -0.30 -12.49 20.37
CA GLY A 128 -0.75 -12.51 18.99
C GLY A 128 0.00 -13.52 18.12
N PRO A 129 -0.35 -13.60 16.83
CA PRO A 129 0.36 -14.44 15.89
C PRO A 129 1.81 -13.96 15.70
N SER A 130 2.71 -14.89 15.44
CA SER A 130 4.12 -14.61 15.12
C SER A 130 4.36 -14.30 13.64
N SER A 131 3.35 -14.49 12.79
CA SER A 131 3.43 -14.18 11.37
C SER A 131 2.08 -13.68 10.84
N PHE A 132 2.15 -12.83 9.83
CA PHE A 132 1.01 -12.34 9.07
C PHE A 132 1.26 -12.59 7.60
N ASN A 133 0.18 -12.92 6.89
CA ASN A 133 0.22 -13.18 5.46
C ASN A 133 -0.83 -12.28 4.81
N PHE A 134 -0.42 -11.51 3.81
CA PHE A 134 -1.30 -10.60 3.09
C PHE A 134 -1.16 -10.79 1.59
N ASN A 135 -2.29 -10.88 0.90
CA ASN A 135 -2.30 -10.87 -0.56
C ASN A 135 -2.46 -9.45 -1.09
N ARG A 136 -1.79 -9.17 -2.19
CA ARG A 136 -1.98 -7.94 -2.97
C ARG A 136 -2.18 -8.27 -4.42
N THR A 137 -2.99 -7.47 -5.08
CA THR A 137 -3.20 -7.55 -6.52
C THR A 137 -2.84 -6.23 -7.14
N VAL A 138 -1.94 -6.27 -8.11
CA VAL A 138 -1.51 -5.10 -8.86
C VAL A 138 -2.01 -5.21 -10.29
N THR A 139 -2.43 -4.09 -10.85
CA THR A 139 -2.84 -3.94 -12.25
C THR A 139 -1.73 -3.21 -12.99
N ASN A 140 -1.29 -3.77 -14.13
CA ASN A 140 -0.35 -3.07 -15.00
C ASN A 140 -1.05 -1.94 -15.76
N VAL A 141 -0.59 -0.70 -15.55
CA VAL A 141 -1.06 0.50 -16.27
C VAL A 141 0.06 1.17 -17.07
N GLY A 142 1.25 0.56 -17.08
CA GLY A 142 2.39 0.99 -17.88
C GLY A 142 2.52 0.20 -19.18
N ASP A 143 3.78 -0.03 -19.58
CA ASP A 143 4.10 -0.71 -20.84
C ASP A 143 3.60 -2.17 -20.89
N THR A 144 3.25 -2.65 -22.08
CA THR A 144 3.02 -4.09 -22.33
C THR A 144 4.32 -4.87 -22.32
N ASN A 145 4.27 -6.18 -22.05
CA ASN A 145 5.45 -7.05 -21.99
C ASN A 145 6.49 -6.56 -20.97
N SER A 146 6.02 -6.04 -19.85
CA SER A 146 6.83 -5.56 -18.73
C SER A 146 7.04 -6.66 -17.69
N SER A 147 8.25 -6.70 -17.13
CA SER A 147 8.61 -7.56 -16.01
C SER A 147 8.99 -6.70 -14.81
N TYR A 148 8.47 -7.04 -13.64
CA TYR A 148 8.78 -6.39 -12.38
C TYR A 148 9.47 -7.35 -11.43
N GLU A 149 10.60 -6.95 -10.86
CA GLU A 149 11.31 -7.68 -9.81
C GLU A 149 11.12 -6.99 -8.47
N VAL A 150 11.00 -7.78 -7.40
CA VAL A 150 10.78 -7.26 -6.05
C VAL A 150 12.09 -7.05 -5.30
N GLU A 151 12.16 -5.93 -4.61
CA GLU A 151 13.12 -5.66 -3.53
C GLU A 151 12.34 -5.42 -2.24
N ALA A 152 12.79 -5.99 -1.13
CA ALA A 152 12.23 -5.74 0.18
C ALA A 152 13.33 -5.23 1.12
N VAL A 153 13.11 -4.07 1.72
CA VAL A 153 13.88 -3.57 2.85
C VAL A 153 13.11 -3.92 4.10
N GLU A 154 13.62 -4.91 4.83
CA GLU A 154 12.97 -5.47 6.02
C GLU A 154 13.03 -4.51 7.22
N PRO A 155 11.92 -4.31 7.94
CA PRO A 155 11.93 -3.65 9.24
C PRO A 155 12.77 -4.43 10.25
N LYS A 156 13.42 -3.73 11.19
CA LYS A 156 14.20 -4.38 12.26
C LYS A 156 13.29 -5.23 13.15
N GLY A 157 13.64 -6.50 13.34
CA GLY A 157 12.90 -7.45 14.19
C GLY A 157 11.75 -8.15 13.47
N ASP A 158 11.66 -8.04 12.15
CA ASP A 158 10.68 -8.70 11.29
C ASP A 158 11.37 -9.14 9.98
N SER A 159 10.99 -10.29 9.44
CA SER A 159 11.39 -10.72 8.09
C SER A 159 10.21 -10.60 7.13
N VAL A 160 10.50 -10.13 5.92
CA VAL A 160 9.52 -9.87 4.86
C VAL A 160 9.82 -10.76 3.66
N LYS A 161 8.92 -11.69 3.36
CA LYS A 161 9.04 -12.59 2.20
C LYS A 161 7.94 -12.29 1.19
N VAL A 162 8.34 -12.11 -0.06
CA VAL A 162 7.42 -11.84 -1.17
C VAL A 162 7.43 -13.01 -2.16
N ASN A 163 6.24 -13.48 -2.55
CA ASN A 163 6.08 -14.58 -3.50
C ASN A 163 4.93 -14.32 -4.49
N PRO A 164 5.15 -14.40 -5.82
CA PRO A 164 6.44 -14.59 -6.48
C PRO A 164 7.35 -13.37 -6.31
N ASN A 165 8.66 -13.54 -6.57
CA ASN A 165 9.61 -12.43 -6.56
C ASN A 165 9.66 -11.65 -7.89
N LYS A 166 8.92 -12.12 -8.90
CA LYS A 166 8.84 -11.54 -10.23
C LYS A 166 7.39 -11.57 -10.73
N LEU A 167 6.94 -10.47 -11.31
CA LEU A 167 5.63 -10.35 -11.96
C LEU A 167 5.81 -10.01 -13.42
N GLU A 168 5.26 -10.85 -14.30
CA GLU A 168 5.32 -10.68 -15.75
C GLU A 168 3.94 -10.33 -16.30
N PHE A 169 3.88 -9.23 -17.05
CA PHE A 169 2.65 -8.74 -17.68
C PHE A 169 2.81 -8.71 -19.19
N THR A 170 1.85 -9.25 -19.90
CA THR A 170 1.82 -9.27 -21.38
C THR A 170 0.98 -8.13 -21.94
N GLU A 171 0.01 -7.63 -21.17
CA GLU A 171 -0.99 -6.67 -21.62
C GLU A 171 -1.21 -5.55 -20.58
N VAL A 172 -1.69 -4.39 -21.04
CA VAL A 172 -2.17 -3.32 -20.16
C VAL A 172 -3.47 -3.78 -19.50
N ASN A 173 -3.71 -3.36 -18.26
CA ASN A 173 -4.81 -3.75 -17.38
C ASN A 173 -4.80 -5.22 -16.93
N GLN A 174 -3.75 -5.97 -17.25
CA GLN A 174 -3.58 -7.30 -16.70
C GLN A 174 -3.32 -7.22 -15.20
N LYS A 175 -4.07 -8.01 -14.43
CA LYS A 175 -3.92 -8.12 -12.97
C LYS A 175 -3.02 -9.30 -12.62
N LYS A 176 -2.12 -9.11 -11.65
CA LYS A 176 -1.34 -10.18 -11.04
C LYS A 176 -1.34 -10.03 -9.53
N SER A 177 -1.42 -11.15 -8.84
CA SER A 177 -1.41 -11.19 -7.39
C SER A 177 -0.08 -11.71 -6.88
N TYR A 178 0.34 -11.20 -5.73
CA TYR A 178 1.49 -11.68 -4.98
C TYR A 178 1.15 -11.71 -3.50
N GLN A 179 1.94 -12.47 -2.76
CA GLN A 179 1.78 -12.68 -1.34
C GLN A 179 2.96 -12.08 -0.60
N VAL A 180 2.69 -11.45 0.54
CA VAL A 180 3.71 -10.94 1.46
C VAL A 180 3.52 -11.58 2.82
N VAL A 181 4.59 -12.20 3.32
CA VAL A 181 4.62 -12.82 4.63
C VAL A 181 5.56 -12.02 5.53
N PHE A 182 5.00 -11.50 6.62
CA PHE A 182 5.72 -10.83 7.71
C PHE A 182 5.89 -11.83 8.85
N SER A 183 7.10 -11.96 9.39
CA SER A 183 7.42 -12.92 10.45
C SER A 183 8.29 -12.28 11.50
N LYS A 184 7.80 -12.25 12.75
CA LYS A 184 8.54 -11.70 13.88
C LYS A 184 9.86 -12.43 14.08
N GLU A 185 10.96 -11.68 14.07
CA GLU A 185 12.30 -12.20 14.33
C GLU A 185 12.86 -11.65 15.65
N GLY A 186 13.32 -12.58 16.50
CA GLY A 186 13.96 -12.25 17.76
C GLY A 186 13.08 -11.49 18.76
N VAL A 187 13.75 -10.81 19.72
CA VAL A 187 13.11 -9.93 20.69
C VAL A 187 13.28 -8.49 20.19
N ALA A 188 12.30 -7.99 19.44
CA ALA A 188 12.28 -6.59 19.04
C ALA A 188 12.10 -5.71 20.29
N PHE A 189 13.10 -4.86 20.57
CA PHE A 189 13.06 -3.86 21.65
C PHE A 189 12.45 -2.53 21.21
N LEU A 190 12.18 -2.37 19.91
CA LEU A 190 11.65 -1.15 19.30
C LEU A 190 10.13 -1.18 19.31
N GLU A 191 9.49 -0.05 19.58
CA GLU A 191 8.03 0.09 19.50
C GLU A 191 7.55 0.17 18.04
N LEU A 192 8.32 0.85 17.18
CA LEU A 192 8.06 0.98 15.74
C LEU A 192 9.31 0.59 14.94
N SER A 193 9.12 -0.15 13.86
CA SER A 193 10.12 -0.36 12.83
C SER A 193 9.54 -0.19 11.43
N GLU A 194 10.36 0.25 10.50
CA GLU A 194 9.94 0.69 9.18
C GLU A 194 10.75 0.00 8.09
N GLY A 195 10.10 -0.23 6.96
CA GLY A 195 10.68 -0.87 5.78
C GLY A 195 9.89 -0.50 4.54
N HIS A 196 10.15 -1.18 3.43
CA HIS A 196 9.34 -1.05 2.22
C HIS A 196 9.53 -2.23 1.27
N ILE A 197 8.52 -2.44 0.43
CA ILE A 197 8.61 -3.29 -0.75
C ILE A 197 8.64 -2.38 -1.97
N LYS A 198 9.50 -2.69 -2.93
CA LYS A 198 9.54 -2.02 -4.23
C LYS A 198 9.47 -3.04 -5.35
N TRP A 199 8.66 -2.73 -6.34
CA TRP A 199 8.68 -3.41 -7.63
C TRP A 199 9.39 -2.52 -8.65
N TYR A 200 10.40 -3.05 -9.33
CA TYR A 200 11.14 -2.32 -10.35
C TYR A 200 11.02 -2.97 -11.70
N SER A 201 10.87 -2.15 -12.75
CA SER A 201 11.01 -2.59 -14.13
C SER A 201 12.09 -1.74 -14.81
N GLY A 202 13.31 -2.29 -14.88
CA GLY A 202 14.50 -1.56 -15.33
C GLY A 202 14.70 -0.27 -14.51
N SER A 203 14.99 0.83 -15.20
CA SER A 203 15.09 2.17 -14.60
C SER A 203 13.84 3.02 -14.78
N LYS A 204 12.78 2.49 -15.42
CA LYS A 204 11.59 3.27 -15.78
C LYS A 204 10.58 3.31 -14.65
N TYR A 205 10.26 2.14 -14.08
CA TYR A 205 9.22 2.01 -13.07
C TYR A 205 9.81 1.63 -11.72
N GLU A 206 9.41 2.36 -10.69
CA GLU A 206 9.63 2.07 -9.28
C GLU A 206 8.29 2.21 -8.56
N VAL A 207 7.79 1.12 -7.98
CA VAL A 207 6.48 1.06 -7.31
C VAL A 207 6.72 0.72 -5.85
N ARG A 208 6.72 1.73 -4.99
CA ARG A 208 7.09 1.60 -3.57
C ARG A 208 5.88 1.50 -2.64
N SER A 209 5.84 0.47 -1.81
CA SER A 209 4.87 0.31 -0.71
C SER A 209 5.59 0.34 0.64
N PRO A 210 5.34 1.33 1.53
CA PRO A 210 5.96 1.36 2.84
C PRO A 210 5.40 0.27 3.76
N ILE A 211 6.23 -0.15 4.71
CA ILE A 211 5.91 -1.12 5.75
C ILE A 211 6.09 -0.43 7.11
N SER A 212 5.10 -0.55 7.99
CA SER A 212 5.21 -0.21 9.41
C SER A 212 4.95 -1.44 10.28
N VAL A 213 5.88 -1.75 11.18
CA VAL A 213 5.75 -2.86 12.15
C VAL A 213 5.76 -2.29 13.56
N ILE A 214 4.71 -2.58 14.32
CA ILE A 214 4.60 -2.21 15.74
C ILE A 214 4.74 -3.46 16.60
N PHE A 215 5.58 -3.41 17.62
CA PHE A 215 5.73 -4.49 18.61
C PHE A 215 5.10 -4.08 19.93
N ARG A 216 3.90 -4.59 20.22
CA ARG A 216 3.20 -4.40 21.50
C ARG A 216 3.64 -5.44 22.52
N ARG A 217 3.88 -5.00 23.75
CA ARG A 217 4.13 -5.88 24.89
C ARG A 217 2.85 -6.52 25.40
#